data_AF-A0A7S4EUV8-F1
#
_entry.id   AF-A0A7S4EUV8-F1
#
_cell.length_a   1.000
_cell.length_b   1.000
_cell.length_c   1.000
_cell.angle_alpha   90.00
_cell.angle_beta   90.00
_cell.angle_gamma   90.00
#
_symmetry.space_group_name_H-M   'P 1'
#
loop_
_entity.id
_entity.type
_entity.pdbx_description
1 polymer ?
#
loop_
_entity_poly.entity_id
_entity_poly.type
_entity_poly.pdbx_seq_one_letter_code
_entity_poly.pdbx_strand_id
1 'polypeptide(L)'
;MFNHRASSRHYLTGRTDRSLRVVAGTRVAAGEQIYIVYGTEATSNAELLAHYGFIDPTAAAADERLVAMNPDAVPALQATSAEADKEMLSSEPTLPRNEQLALQLRLALKRAVANSQQGSTA
;
A
#
# COMPACT_ATOMS: atom_id res chain seq x y z
N MET A 1 8.40 -11.70 14.96
CA MET A 1 7.90 -11.67 13.56
C MET A 1 8.03 -10.24 13.06
N PHE A 2 8.57 -10.01 11.85
CA PHE A 2 8.80 -8.66 11.32
C PHE A 2 7.54 -8.14 10.63
N ASN A 3 7.13 -6.90 10.88
CA ASN A 3 6.04 -6.23 10.15
C ASN A 3 6.57 -5.44 8.94
N HIS A 4 5.67 -5.07 8.04
CA HIS A 4 5.97 -4.21 6.91
C HIS A 4 6.29 -2.77 7.34
N ARG A 5 7.32 -2.17 6.72
CA ARG A 5 7.48 -0.72 6.64
C ARG A 5 8.32 -0.39 5.41
N ALA A 6 7.77 0.35 4.44
CA ALA A 6 8.47 0.67 3.20
C ALA A 6 9.79 1.44 3.39
N SER A 7 9.90 2.25 4.45
CA SER A 7 11.13 2.96 4.78
C SER A 7 12.15 2.12 5.58
N SER A 8 11.89 0.83 5.82
CA SER A 8 12.81 -0.02 6.56
C SER A 8 14.13 -0.19 5.81
N ARG A 9 15.23 0.01 6.54
CA ARG A 9 16.59 -0.25 6.04
C ARG A 9 17.04 -1.69 6.29
N HIS A 10 16.25 -2.47 7.03
CA HIS A 10 16.55 -3.88 7.27
C HIS A 10 16.18 -4.71 6.06
N TYR A 11 17.08 -5.57 5.62
CA TYR A 11 16.92 -6.31 4.37
C TYR A 11 17.12 -7.80 4.56
N LEU A 12 16.39 -8.57 3.77
CA LEU A 12 16.54 -10.02 3.66
C LEU A 12 17.75 -10.33 2.77
N THR A 13 18.58 -11.25 3.21
CA THR A 13 19.71 -11.79 2.45
C THR A 13 19.79 -13.30 2.64
N GLY A 14 20.34 -14.00 1.65
CA GLY A 14 20.60 -15.43 1.75
C GLY A 14 20.41 -16.18 0.43
N ARG A 15 21.52 -16.61 -0.17
CA ARG A 15 21.57 -17.73 -1.12
C ARG A 15 22.82 -18.60 -0.98
N THR A 16 23.64 -18.43 0.05
CA THR A 16 24.97 -19.07 0.13
C THR A 16 25.08 -20.21 1.15
N ASP A 17 24.20 -20.31 2.17
CA ASP A 17 24.31 -21.32 3.24
C ASP A 17 22.98 -22.05 3.58
N ARG A 18 22.00 -22.05 2.67
CA ARG A 18 20.65 -22.63 2.86
C ARG A 18 19.81 -21.96 3.97
N SER A 19 20.22 -20.80 4.48
CA SER A 19 19.45 -20.02 5.43
C SER A 19 18.99 -18.68 4.85
N LEU A 20 17.83 -18.20 5.32
CA LEU A 20 17.41 -16.81 5.14
C LEU A 20 17.85 -16.01 6.36
N ARG A 21 18.46 -14.86 6.12
CA ARG A 21 18.95 -13.95 7.15
C ARG A 21 18.32 -12.57 6.95
N VAL A 22 18.08 -11.86 8.04
CA VAL A 22 17.72 -10.44 8.01
C VAL A 22 18.88 -9.65 8.59
N VAL A 23 19.39 -8.69 7.83
CA VAL A 23 20.51 -7.85 8.25
C VAL A 23 19.98 -6.49 8.68
N ALA A 24 20.45 -6.02 9.84
CA ALA A 24 20.09 -4.71 10.34
C ALA A 24 20.83 -3.61 9.54
N GLY A 25 20.12 -2.91 8.64
CA GLY A 25 20.69 -1.75 7.92
C GLY A 25 20.74 -0.44 8.71
N THR A 26 20.34 -0.44 9.98
CA THR A 26 20.48 0.68 10.93
C THR A 26 20.61 0.14 12.34
N ARG A 27 21.07 0.97 13.29
CA ARG A 27 21.09 0.64 14.71
C ARG A 27 19.65 0.42 15.21
N VAL A 28 19.46 -0.63 16.00
CA VAL A 28 18.17 -0.97 16.64
C VAL A 28 18.37 -0.94 18.15
N ALA A 29 17.51 -0.20 18.86
CA ALA A 29 17.53 -0.17 20.32
C ALA A 29 16.73 -1.33 20.93
N ALA A 30 17.02 -1.69 22.18
CA ALA A 30 16.22 -2.67 22.91
C ALA A 30 14.77 -2.15 23.06
N GLY A 31 13.80 -3.01 22.75
CA GLY A 31 12.37 -2.64 22.74
C GLY A 31 11.86 -2.00 21.44
N GLU A 32 12.73 -1.72 20.48
CA GLU A 32 12.31 -1.20 19.17
C GLU A 32 11.76 -2.32 18.28
N GLN A 33 10.65 -2.05 17.58
CA GLN A 33 10.11 -2.97 16.60
C GLN A 33 10.98 -2.99 15.34
N ILE A 34 11.42 -4.18 14.95
CA ILE A 34 12.15 -4.39 13.69
C ILE A 34 11.14 -4.60 12.57
N TYR A 35 11.20 -3.75 11.54
CA TYR A 35 10.39 -3.85 10.32
C TYR A 35 11.23 -4.34 9.14
N ILE A 36 10.60 -4.89 8.12
CA ILE A 36 11.23 -5.13 6.81
C ILE A 36 10.31 -4.61 5.72
N VAL A 37 10.83 -4.43 4.51
CA VAL A 37 9.98 -4.17 3.34
C VAL A 37 9.38 -5.50 2.89
N TYR A 38 8.05 -5.52 2.71
CA TYR A 38 7.36 -6.61 2.01
C TYR A 38 7.20 -6.20 0.55
N GLY A 39 7.48 -7.11 -0.37
CA GLY A 39 7.42 -6.81 -1.79
C GLY A 39 8.56 -5.90 -2.26
N THR A 40 8.29 -5.15 -3.32
CA THR A 40 9.23 -4.23 -3.98
C THR A 40 8.57 -2.88 -4.19
N GLU A 41 9.31 -1.90 -4.73
CA GLU A 41 8.74 -0.61 -5.15
C GLU A 41 7.62 -0.75 -6.20
N ALA A 42 7.51 -1.91 -6.86
CA ALA A 42 6.46 -2.22 -7.83
C ALA A 42 5.18 -2.79 -7.19
N THR A 43 5.18 -3.14 -5.91
CA THR A 43 4.05 -3.79 -5.25
C THR A 43 2.97 -2.77 -4.91
N SER A 44 1.81 -2.88 -5.55
CA SER A 44 0.64 -2.00 -5.38
C SER A 44 -0.18 -2.32 -4.12
N ASN A 45 -1.04 -1.41 -3.69
CA ASN A 45 -2.01 -1.67 -2.62
C ASN A 45 -3.01 -2.79 -2.96
N ALA A 46 -3.27 -3.02 -4.25
CA ALA A 46 -4.07 -4.17 -4.68
C ALA A 46 -3.39 -5.50 -4.32
N GLU A 47 -2.08 -5.61 -4.55
CA GLU A 47 -1.29 -6.79 -4.16
C GLU A 47 -1.10 -6.88 -2.63
N LEU A 48 -0.80 -5.76 -1.97
CA LEU A 48 -0.63 -5.72 -0.50
C LEU A 48 -1.92 -6.16 0.21
N LEU A 49 -3.08 -5.71 -0.27
CA LEU A 49 -4.35 -6.13 0.29
C LEU A 49 -4.62 -7.61 0.01
N ALA A 50 -4.50 -8.06 -1.24
CA ALA A 50 -4.85 -9.42 -1.65
C ALA A 50 -3.98 -10.50 -0.98
N HIS A 51 -2.69 -10.21 -0.76
CA HIS A 51 -1.73 -11.19 -0.24
C HIS A 51 -1.39 -11.01 1.24
N TYR A 52 -1.51 -9.80 1.77
CA TYR A 52 -1.06 -9.48 3.13
C TYR A 52 -2.13 -8.80 4.00
N GLY A 53 -3.26 -8.39 3.45
CA GLY A 53 -4.41 -7.89 4.22
C GLY A 53 -4.22 -6.50 4.83
N PHE A 54 -3.44 -5.63 4.19
CA PHE A 54 -3.24 -4.24 4.62
C PHE A 54 -3.08 -3.26 3.45
N ILE A 55 -3.19 -1.97 3.77
CA ILE A 55 -2.94 -0.85 2.84
C ILE A 55 -1.71 -0.08 3.31
N ASP A 56 -0.79 0.20 2.40
CA ASP A 56 0.38 1.04 2.61
C ASP A 56 0.23 2.38 1.86
N PRO A 57 0.16 3.51 2.57
CA PRO A 57 0.15 4.84 1.96
C PRO A 57 1.35 5.14 1.06
N THR A 58 2.47 4.44 1.25
CA THR A 58 3.71 4.65 0.47
C THR A 58 3.74 3.90 -0.86
N ALA A 59 2.79 2.99 -1.11
CA ALA A 59 2.65 2.26 -2.38
C ALA A 59 2.05 3.12 -3.52
N ALA A 60 1.87 4.43 -3.31
CA ALA A 60 1.20 5.34 -4.24
C ALA A 60 1.76 5.30 -5.68
N ALA A 61 3.09 5.26 -5.84
CA ALA A 61 3.70 5.18 -7.16
C ALA A 61 3.41 3.85 -7.89
N ALA A 62 3.26 2.75 -7.15
CA ALA A 62 2.84 1.47 -7.71
C ALA A 62 1.35 1.47 -8.07
N ASP A 63 0.52 2.11 -7.25
CA ASP A 63 -0.90 2.31 -7.53
C ASP A 63 -1.14 3.16 -8.79
N GLU A 64 -0.35 4.23 -8.98
CA GLU A 64 -0.38 5.06 -10.19
C GLU A 64 -0.07 4.25 -11.45
N ARG A 65 0.99 3.42 -11.42
CA ARG A 65 1.30 2.50 -12.52
C ARG A 65 0.20 1.48 -12.74
N LEU A 66 -0.37 0.91 -11.68
CA LEU A 66 -1.46 -0.05 -11.78
C LEU A 66 -2.68 0.58 -12.48
N VAL A 67 -3.08 1.79 -12.09
CA VAL A 67 -4.19 2.52 -12.72
C VAL A 67 -3.87 2.82 -14.18
N ALA A 68 -2.67 3.29 -14.49
CA ALA A 68 -2.25 3.58 -15.87
C ALA A 68 -2.28 2.33 -16.77
N MET A 69 -1.97 1.16 -16.22
CA MET A 69 -2.07 -0.13 -16.94
C MET A 69 -3.50 -0.66 -17.07
N ASN A 70 -4.47 -0.10 -16.32
CA ASN A 70 -5.86 -0.55 -16.30
C ASN A 70 -6.82 0.65 -16.46
N PRO A 71 -6.80 1.35 -17.62
CA PRO A 71 -7.62 2.55 -17.83
C PRO A 71 -9.13 2.28 -17.71
N ASP A 72 -9.57 1.06 -18.04
CA ASP A 72 -10.97 0.65 -17.95
C ASP A 72 -11.51 0.62 -16.51
N ALA A 73 -10.63 0.59 -15.49
CA ALA A 73 -11.03 0.65 -14.08
C ALA A 73 -11.34 2.09 -13.62
N VAL A 74 -10.89 3.12 -14.34
CA VAL A 74 -11.04 4.53 -13.94
C VAL A 74 -12.50 4.96 -13.82
N PRO A 75 -13.41 4.65 -14.77
CA PRO A 75 -14.83 4.99 -14.61
C PRO A 75 -15.46 4.37 -13.37
N ALA A 76 -15.10 3.12 -13.04
CA ALA A 76 -15.59 2.44 -11.85
C ALA A 76 -15.08 3.08 -10.55
N LEU A 77 -13.80 3.49 -10.52
CA LEU A 77 -13.23 4.23 -9.40
C LEU A 77 -13.90 5.59 -9.21
N GLN A 78 -14.27 6.26 -10.31
CA GLN A 78 -14.90 7.59 -10.30
C GLN A 78 -16.41 7.57 -10.04
N ALA A 79 -17.04 6.39 -9.94
CA ALA A 79 -18.47 6.25 -9.66
C ALA A 79 -18.89 6.84 -8.30
N THR A 80 -17.93 7.09 -7.41
CA THR A 80 -18.11 7.74 -6.10
C THR A 80 -17.00 8.79 -5.90
N SER A 81 -17.24 9.83 -5.11
CA SER A 81 -16.20 10.82 -4.78
C SER A 81 -15.23 10.29 -3.71
N ALA A 82 -14.04 10.89 -3.60
CA ALA A 82 -13.10 10.55 -2.53
C ALA A 82 -13.63 11.04 -1.17
N GLU A 83 -14.41 12.12 -1.16
CA GLU A 83 -15.03 12.72 0.02
C GLU A 83 -16.10 11.79 0.58
N ALA A 84 -17.00 11.27 -0.26
CA ALA A 84 -18.04 10.32 0.16
C ALA A 84 -17.43 9.04 0.74
N ASP A 85 -16.32 8.55 0.18
CA ASP A 85 -15.62 7.38 0.71
C ASP A 85 -14.98 7.63 2.07
N LYS A 86 -14.39 8.82 2.28
CA LYS A 86 -13.83 9.21 3.57
C LYS A 86 -14.93 9.32 4.62
N GLU A 87 -16.05 9.96 4.27
CA GLU A 87 -17.23 10.09 5.14
C GLU A 87 -17.74 8.71 5.54
N MET A 88 -17.88 7.79 4.57
CA MET A 88 -18.29 6.41 4.80
C MET A 88 -17.31 5.67 5.73
N LEU A 89 -16.00 5.86 5.56
CA LEU A 89 -14.99 5.25 6.42
C LEU A 89 -15.03 5.80 7.86
N SER A 90 -15.44 7.05 8.04
CA SER A 90 -15.60 7.71 9.34
C SER A 90 -16.99 7.57 9.97
N SER A 91 -17.91 6.87 9.30
CA SER A 91 -19.31 6.77 9.73
C SER A 91 -19.50 5.86 10.95
N GLU A 92 -20.58 6.11 11.70
CA GLU A 92 -21.05 5.24 12.78
C GLU A 92 -22.37 4.56 12.42
N PRO A 93 -22.53 3.25 12.70
CA PRO A 93 -21.53 2.34 13.28
C PRO A 93 -20.38 2.04 12.33
N THR A 94 -19.19 1.74 12.89
CA THR A 94 -18.01 1.43 12.07
C THR A 94 -18.26 0.21 11.19
N LEU A 95 -17.86 0.32 9.93
CA LEU A 95 -17.97 -0.78 8.97
C LEU A 95 -17.17 -2.01 9.39
N PRO A 96 -17.54 -3.23 8.95
CA PRO A 96 -16.70 -4.41 9.09
C PRO A 96 -15.30 -4.19 8.53
N ARG A 97 -14.29 -4.83 9.13
CA ARG A 97 -12.87 -4.64 8.76
C ARG A 97 -12.58 -4.82 7.27
N ASN A 98 -13.21 -5.81 6.64
CA ASN A 98 -13.00 -6.08 5.21
C ASN A 98 -13.55 -4.95 4.32
N GLU A 99 -14.67 -4.35 4.71
CA GLU A 99 -15.26 -3.21 4.01
C GLU A 99 -14.42 -1.95 4.21
N GLN A 100 -13.86 -1.74 5.41
CA GLN A 100 -12.89 -0.67 5.65
C GLN A 100 -11.66 -0.81 4.73
N LEU A 101 -11.09 -2.01 4.62
CA LEU A 101 -9.93 -2.28 3.76
C LEU A 101 -10.26 -2.05 2.27
N ALA A 102 -11.46 -2.47 1.83
CA ALA A 102 -11.91 -2.23 0.46
C ALA A 102 -12.07 -0.73 0.16
N LEU A 103 -12.64 0.05 1.11
CA LEU A 103 -12.72 1.50 0.99
C LEU A 103 -11.35 2.17 1.00
N GLN A 104 -10.44 1.72 1.85
CA GLN A 104 -9.07 2.24 1.90
C GLN A 104 -8.32 1.98 0.59
N LEU A 105 -8.47 0.78 0.00
CA LEU A 105 -7.94 0.49 -1.33
C LEU A 105 -8.54 1.42 -2.39
N ARG A 106 -9.87 1.55 -2.41
CA ARG A 106 -10.56 2.44 -3.36
C ARG A 106 -10.07 3.88 -3.25
N LEU A 107 -9.87 4.39 -2.03
CA LEU A 107 -9.31 5.71 -1.77
C LEU A 107 -7.86 5.85 -2.25
N ALA A 108 -7.02 4.83 -2.05
CA ALA A 108 -5.64 4.83 -2.55
C ALA A 108 -5.61 4.90 -4.09
N LEU A 109 -6.42 4.09 -4.77
CA LEU A 109 -6.52 4.09 -6.23
C LEU A 109 -7.13 5.37 -6.79
N LYS A 110 -8.11 5.99 -6.10
CA LYS A 110 -8.64 7.31 -6.48
C LYS A 110 -7.58 8.41 -6.42
N ARG A 111 -6.70 8.39 -5.42
CA ARG A 111 -5.57 9.33 -5.34
C ARG A 111 -4.60 9.12 -6.51
N ALA A 112 -4.30 7.86 -6.84
CA ALA A 112 -3.47 7.52 -7.98
C ALA A 112 -4.05 8.03 -9.32
N VAL A 113 -5.38 7.92 -9.51
CA VAL A 113 -6.08 8.53 -10.66
C VAL A 113 -5.90 10.05 -10.67
N ALA A 114 -6.13 10.72 -9.54
CA ALA A 114 -6.02 12.19 -9.45
C ALA A 114 -4.60 12.70 -9.76
N ASN A 115 -3.58 12.02 -9.24
CA ASN A 115 -2.17 12.37 -9.49
C ASN A 115 -1.80 12.20 -10.96
N SER A 116 -2.26 11.11 -11.59
CA SER A 116 -2.02 10.82 -13.00
C SER A 116 -2.66 11.87 -13.92
N GLN A 117 -3.82 12.41 -13.55
CA GLN A 117 -4.50 13.48 -14.28
C GLN A 117 -3.79 14.84 -14.13
N GLN A 118 -3.24 15.14 -12.95
CA GLN A 118 -2.49 16.38 -12.72
C GLN A 118 -1.15 16.39 -13.49
N GLY A 119 -0.45 15.26 -13.55
CA GLY A 119 0.81 15.12 -14.30
C GLY A 119 0.66 15.24 -15.83
N SER A 120 -0.55 15.12 -16.37
CA SER A 120 -0.83 15.28 -17.80
C SER A 120 -1.08 16.74 -18.23
N THR A 121 -1.09 17.68 -17.29
CA THR A 121 -1.38 19.12 -17.54
C THR A 121 -0.15 20.03 -17.47
N ALA A 122 1.05 19.46 -17.34
CA ALA A 122 2.34 20.14 -17.36
C ALA A 122 3.14 19.74 -18.60
#